data_AF-A0A2G9PSS1-F1
#
_entry.id   AF-A0A2G9PSS1-F1
#
_cell.length_a   1.000
_cell.length_b   1.000
_cell.length_c   1.000
_cell.angle_alpha   90.00
_cell.angle_beta   90.00
_cell.angle_gamma   90.00
#
_symmetry.space_group_name_H-M   'P 1'
#
loop_
_entity.id
_entity.type
_entity.pdbx_description
1 polymer ?
#
loop_
_entity_poly.entity_id
_entity_poly.type
_entity_poly.pdbx_seq_one_letter_code
_entity_poly.pdbx_strand_id
1 'polypeptide(L)'
;MFSRSIGRIRRAKTLKPFRQTSIVPSSKDEVTHLNPAFVPSPYMDNWLVYALAAMILIAGGNFAFKVLAKDFNFARVVQENTPVIALIALACAAVLYFFVFPRASGAMLAWLVAALVCFVIGNFLVIAALEKGKVALVSAVLGLSTVVLALASMKFLGDSFSPKEAVALLLAVCSVLLLAL
;
A
#
# COMPACT_ATOMS: atom_id res chain seq x y z
N MET A 1 -41.71 37.35 -33.62
CA MET A 1 -41.58 38.30 -34.75
C MET A 1 -41.67 39.70 -34.16
N PHE A 2 -40.63 40.54 -34.35
CA PHE A 2 -40.39 41.88 -33.76
C PHE A 2 -40.22 41.94 -32.22
N SER A 3 -39.36 42.75 -31.59
CA SER A 3 -38.27 43.66 -32.00
C SER A 3 -37.67 44.31 -30.73
N ARG A 4 -36.47 44.86 -30.88
CA ARG A 4 -35.75 45.86 -30.04
C ARG A 4 -34.88 45.29 -28.90
N SER A 5 -33.54 45.42 -28.90
CA SER A 5 -32.60 46.50 -29.23
C SER A 5 -32.17 47.34 -28.01
N ILE A 6 -30.87 47.24 -27.72
CA ILE A 6 -29.93 48.21 -27.12
C ILE A 6 -30.04 48.53 -25.61
N GLY A 7 -28.90 48.36 -24.93
CA GLY A 7 -28.61 49.03 -23.66
C GLY A 7 -27.20 48.77 -23.13
N ARG A 8 -26.18 49.43 -23.71
CA ARG A 8 -24.84 49.57 -23.10
C ARG A 8 -24.93 50.36 -21.79
N ILE A 9 -24.25 49.93 -20.72
CA ILE A 9 -23.65 50.86 -19.74
C ILE A 9 -22.28 50.36 -19.29
N ARG A 10 -21.24 51.13 -19.67
CA ARG A 10 -19.92 51.14 -19.02
C ARG A 10 -20.04 51.76 -17.63
N ARG A 11 -19.40 51.18 -16.61
CA ARG A 11 -18.79 51.97 -15.52
C ARG A 11 -17.46 51.35 -15.08
N ALA A 12 -16.39 51.99 -15.54
CA ALA A 12 -15.15 52.07 -14.80
C ALA A 12 -15.38 52.92 -13.53
N LYS A 13 -14.94 52.41 -12.38
CA LYS A 13 -14.67 53.21 -11.16
C LYS A 13 -13.44 52.61 -10.50
N THR A 14 -12.28 53.21 -10.79
CA THR A 14 -11.48 53.99 -9.84
C THR A 14 -10.79 53.16 -8.77
N LEU A 15 -9.54 52.82 -9.08
CA LEU A 15 -8.44 52.58 -8.16
C LEU A 15 -8.38 53.70 -7.11
N LYS A 16 -8.35 53.33 -5.82
CA LYS A 16 -7.84 54.19 -4.75
C LYS A 16 -6.42 53.72 -4.42
N PRO A 17 -5.40 54.59 -4.52
CA PRO A 17 -4.12 54.32 -3.88
C PRO A 17 -4.12 54.87 -2.45
N PHE A 18 -3.14 54.37 -1.68
CA PHE A 18 -2.54 55.03 -0.52
C PHE A 18 -3.25 54.93 0.84
N ARG A 19 -2.74 54.01 1.68
CA ARG A 19 -2.33 54.37 3.04
C ARG A 19 -1.17 53.49 3.50
N GLN A 20 0.03 54.05 3.38
CA GLN A 20 1.25 53.54 3.97
C GLN A 20 1.31 54.08 5.40
N THR A 21 0.98 53.26 6.39
CA THR A 21 1.22 53.58 7.81
C THR A 21 2.58 53.01 8.20
N SER A 22 3.60 53.86 8.17
CA SER A 22 4.85 53.64 8.88
C SER A 22 4.63 53.97 10.35
N ILE A 23 4.71 52.97 11.24
CA ILE A 23 5.03 53.20 12.65
C ILE A 23 5.99 52.08 13.10
N VAL A 24 7.26 52.48 13.18
CA VAL A 24 8.34 52.18 14.15
C VAL A 24 8.39 50.79 14.83
N PRO A 25 9.56 50.12 14.83
CA PRO A 25 9.79 48.87 15.55
C PRO A 25 10.03 49.14 17.05
N SER A 26 9.40 48.35 17.93
CA SER A 26 9.66 48.37 19.37
C SER A 26 9.66 46.96 19.94
N SER A 27 10.71 46.69 20.74
CA SER A 27 10.94 45.59 21.68
C SER A 27 10.86 44.17 21.10
N LYS A 28 11.99 43.50 20.86
CA LYS A 28 12.66 42.67 21.89
C LYS A 28 11.66 41.90 22.74
N ASP A 29 11.07 40.88 22.13
CA ASP A 29 10.65 39.63 22.78
C ASP A 29 10.82 38.52 21.74
N GLU A 30 12.09 38.25 21.44
CA GLU A 30 12.54 37.04 20.77
C GLU A 30 12.38 35.88 21.77
N VAL A 31 11.13 35.50 22.05
CA VAL A 31 10.85 34.17 22.60
C VAL A 31 10.84 33.24 21.41
N THR A 32 12.05 32.84 21.02
CA THR A 32 12.31 31.66 20.21
C THR A 32 11.83 30.46 21.02
N HIS A 33 10.50 30.27 21.06
CA HIS A 33 9.94 28.94 21.23
C HIS A 33 10.52 28.15 20.08
N LEU A 34 11.59 27.42 20.39
CA LEU A 34 12.10 26.28 19.65
C LEU A 34 10.86 25.50 19.24
N ASN A 35 10.38 25.78 18.03
CA ASN A 35 9.59 24.85 17.28
C ASN A 35 10.48 23.61 17.28
N PRO A 36 10.13 22.51 17.97
CA PRO A 36 10.92 21.32 17.87
C PRO A 36 10.81 20.96 16.41
N ALA A 37 11.81 21.40 15.64
CA ALA A 37 12.05 20.99 14.29
C ALA A 37 11.84 19.50 14.35
N PHE A 38 10.85 19.03 13.60
CA PHE A 38 10.64 17.65 13.30
C PHE A 38 12.03 17.09 12.98
N VAL A 39 12.68 16.49 13.99
CA VAL A 39 13.97 15.84 13.80
C VAL A 39 13.55 14.61 13.03
N PRO A 40 13.82 14.52 11.71
CA PRO A 40 13.51 13.31 10.99
C PRO A 40 14.26 12.21 11.72
N SER A 41 13.51 11.32 12.35
CA SER A 41 14.06 10.12 12.97
C SER A 41 14.89 9.43 11.87
N PRO A 42 16.16 9.05 12.12
CA PRO A 42 17.01 8.40 11.12
C PRO A 42 16.45 7.04 10.63
N TYR A 43 15.29 6.62 11.15
CA TYR A 43 14.54 5.43 10.74
C TYR A 43 13.47 5.70 9.66
N MET A 44 13.13 6.96 9.35
CA MET A 44 12.01 7.26 8.43
C MET A 44 12.34 7.11 6.92
N ASP A 45 13.62 7.00 6.54
CA ASP A 45 14.03 7.03 5.12
C ASP A 45 14.31 5.66 4.47
N ASN A 46 14.21 4.56 5.20
CA ASN A 46 14.57 3.23 4.70
C ASN A 46 13.37 2.33 4.34
N TRP A 47 12.23 2.91 3.98
CA TRP A 47 11.05 2.15 3.52
C TRP A 47 11.40 1.19 2.37
N LEU A 48 12.30 1.62 1.47
CA LEU A 48 12.76 0.80 0.36
C LEU A 48 13.55 -0.42 0.85
N VAL A 49 14.40 -0.24 1.86
CA VAL A 49 15.18 -1.34 2.45
C VAL A 49 14.24 -2.34 3.12
N TYR A 50 13.22 -1.87 3.85
CA TYR A 50 12.21 -2.75 4.45
C TYR A 50 11.40 -3.51 3.39
N ALA A 51 11.01 -2.84 2.30
CA ALA A 51 10.30 -3.47 1.18
C ALA A 51 11.17 -4.53 0.49
N LEU A 52 12.45 -4.24 0.25
CA LEU A 52 13.41 -5.18 -0.34
C LEU A 52 13.68 -6.37 0.58
N ALA A 53 13.89 -6.14 1.87
CA ALA A 53 14.08 -7.20 2.85
C ALA A 53 12.84 -8.10 2.95
N ALA A 54 11.64 -7.50 2.97
CA ALA A 54 10.39 -8.25 2.94
C ALA A 54 10.27 -9.09 1.66
N MET A 55 10.62 -8.53 0.50
CA MET A 55 10.60 -9.25 -0.78
C MET A 55 11.52 -10.48 -0.75
N ILE A 56 12.75 -10.34 -0.21
CA ILE A 56 13.70 -11.45 -0.09
C ILE A 56 13.17 -12.54 0.85
N LEU A 57 12.63 -12.15 2.01
CA LEU A 57 12.07 -13.08 2.99
C LEU A 57 10.86 -13.82 2.43
N ILE A 58 9.95 -13.12 1.74
CA ILE A 58 8.79 -13.73 1.09
C ILE A 58 9.22 -14.68 -0.03
N ALA A 59 10.20 -14.29 -0.85
CA ALA A 59 10.74 -15.16 -1.89
C ALA A 59 11.40 -16.42 -1.31
N GLY A 60 12.19 -16.27 -0.24
CA GLY A 60 12.80 -17.39 0.50
C GLY A 60 11.74 -18.31 1.13
N GLY A 61 10.70 -17.75 1.74
CA GLY A 61 9.57 -18.50 2.27
C GLY A 61 8.83 -19.29 1.18
N ASN A 62 8.55 -18.66 0.04
CA ASN A 62 7.94 -19.33 -1.12
C ASN A 62 8.83 -20.45 -1.67
N PHE A 63 10.15 -20.27 -1.68
CA PHE A 63 11.09 -21.30 -2.11
C PHE A 63 11.12 -22.48 -1.13
N ALA A 64 11.25 -22.22 0.18
CA ALA A 64 11.22 -23.24 1.21
C ALA A 64 9.90 -24.03 1.19
N PHE A 65 8.77 -23.35 1.02
CA PHE A 65 7.46 -23.97 0.89
C PHE A 65 7.38 -24.93 -0.31
N LYS A 66 8.03 -24.60 -1.42
CA LYS A 66 8.10 -25.48 -2.60
C LYS A 66 8.98 -26.70 -2.39
N VAL A 67 10.10 -26.54 -1.69
CA VAL A 67 10.96 -27.68 -1.29
C VAL A 67 10.16 -28.64 -0.41
N LEU A 68 9.44 -28.09 0.58
CA LEU A 68 8.54 -28.88 1.42
C LEU A 68 7.43 -29.56 0.59
N ALA A 69 6.82 -28.83 -0.34
CA ALA A 69 5.76 -29.35 -1.20
C ALA A 69 6.21 -30.51 -2.09
N LYS A 70 7.43 -30.43 -2.63
CA LYS A 70 8.01 -31.46 -3.48
C LYS A 70 8.36 -32.72 -2.70
N ASP A 71 8.98 -32.57 -1.53
CA ASP A 71 9.64 -33.69 -0.86
C ASP A 71 8.75 -34.39 0.19
N PHE A 72 7.70 -33.74 0.71
CA PHE A 72 6.97 -34.24 1.89
C PHE A 72 5.51 -34.67 1.66
N ASN A 73 5.06 -34.87 0.41
CA ASN A 73 3.64 -35.13 0.13
C ASN A 73 2.75 -34.06 0.82
N PHE A 74 3.29 -32.84 0.89
CA PHE A 74 2.87 -31.79 1.82
C PHE A 74 1.45 -31.36 1.58
N ALA A 75 0.98 -31.41 0.33
CA ALA A 75 -0.40 -31.12 -0.03
C ALA A 75 -1.39 -32.01 0.75
N ARG A 76 -1.09 -33.32 0.85
CA ARG A 76 -1.91 -34.27 1.61
C ARG A 76 -1.83 -34.00 3.11
N VAL A 77 -0.63 -33.75 3.65
CA VAL A 77 -0.43 -33.44 5.07
C VAL A 77 -1.13 -32.15 5.46
N VAL A 78 -1.05 -31.11 4.62
CA VAL A 78 -1.76 -29.85 4.80
C VAL A 78 -3.26 -30.07 4.72
N GLN A 79 -3.76 -30.86 3.77
CA GLN A 79 -5.19 -31.13 3.65
C GLN A 79 -5.74 -31.85 4.90
N GLU A 80 -5.02 -32.85 5.40
CA GLU A 80 -5.38 -33.61 6.60
C GLU A 80 -5.26 -32.77 7.89
N ASN A 81 -4.28 -31.85 7.95
CA ASN A 81 -3.99 -31.04 9.15
C ASN A 81 -4.36 -29.55 8.99
N THR A 82 -5.12 -29.19 7.95
CA THR A 82 -5.56 -27.81 7.67
C THR A 82 -6.10 -27.11 8.91
N PRO A 83 -7.04 -27.70 9.69
CA PRO A 83 -7.58 -27.01 10.86
C PRO A 83 -6.52 -26.78 11.95
N VAL A 84 -5.58 -27.72 12.13
CA VAL A 84 -4.52 -27.62 13.13
C VAL A 84 -3.52 -26.53 12.76
N ILE A 85 -3.07 -26.51 11.49
CA ILE A 85 -2.15 -25.48 10.98
C ILE A 85 -2.81 -24.09 11.07
N ALA A 86 -4.10 -23.99 10.70
CA ALA A 86 -4.86 -22.75 10.82
C ALA A 86 -4.99 -22.29 12.29
N LEU A 87 -5.22 -23.20 13.23
CA LEU A 87 -5.29 -22.91 14.66
C LEU A 87 -3.95 -22.41 15.21
N ILE A 88 -2.83 -23.04 14.83
CA ILE A 88 -1.48 -22.60 15.24
C ILE A 88 -1.20 -21.20 14.69
N ALA A 89 -1.47 -20.97 13.40
CA ALA A 89 -1.30 -19.66 12.79
C ALA A 89 -2.17 -18.59 13.46
N LEU A 90 -3.43 -18.91 13.78
CA LEU A 90 -4.35 -18.02 14.49
C LEU A 90 -3.85 -17.73 15.91
N ALA A 91 -3.34 -18.73 16.63
CA ALA A 91 -2.77 -18.54 17.96
C ALA A 91 -1.53 -17.63 17.93
N CYS A 92 -0.61 -17.85 17.00
CA CYS A 92 0.55 -16.98 16.82
C CYS A 92 0.13 -15.54 16.47
N ALA A 93 -0.85 -15.37 15.58
CA ALA A 93 -1.37 -14.06 15.22
C ALA A 93 -2.05 -13.36 16.41
N ALA A 94 -2.81 -14.09 17.23
CA ALA A 94 -3.45 -13.57 18.42
C ALA A 94 -2.41 -13.12 19.46
N VAL A 95 -1.38 -13.93 19.71
CA VAL A 95 -0.28 -13.56 20.61
C VAL A 95 0.41 -12.28 20.10
N LEU A 96 0.78 -12.22 18.82
CA LEU A 96 1.37 -11.01 18.24
C LEU A 96 0.46 -9.79 18.39
N TYR A 97 -0.85 -9.95 18.15
CA TYR A 97 -1.81 -8.87 18.31
C TYR A 97 -1.88 -8.34 19.75
N PHE A 98 -2.01 -9.22 20.75
CA PHE A 98 -2.11 -8.80 22.15
C PHE A 98 -0.82 -8.14 22.68
N PHE A 99 0.35 -8.59 22.22
CA PHE A 99 1.64 -8.03 22.65
C PHE A 99 2.02 -6.74 21.91
N VAL A 100 1.74 -6.65 20.60
CA VAL A 100 2.14 -5.50 19.77
C VAL A 100 1.08 -4.39 19.80
N PHE A 101 -0.21 -4.73 19.92
CA PHE A 101 -1.32 -3.79 19.83
C PHE A 101 -2.30 -3.90 21.02
N PRO A 102 -1.85 -3.68 22.27
CA PRO A 102 -2.67 -3.86 23.47
C PRO A 102 -3.91 -2.95 23.56
N ARG A 103 -4.02 -1.94 22.70
CA ARG A 103 -5.14 -0.97 22.65
C ARG A 103 -5.78 -0.83 21.27
N ALA A 104 -5.66 -1.85 20.42
CA ALA A 104 -6.25 -1.79 19.08
C ALA A 104 -7.78 -1.69 19.13
N SER A 105 -8.34 -0.90 18.22
CA SER A 105 -9.79 -0.72 18.09
C SER A 105 -10.44 -1.94 17.45
N GLY A 106 -11.74 -2.16 17.70
CA GLY A 106 -12.48 -3.26 17.06
C GLY A 106 -12.47 -3.21 15.53
N ALA A 107 -12.39 -2.01 14.94
CA ALA A 107 -12.25 -1.83 13.49
C ALA A 107 -10.90 -2.34 12.96
N MET A 108 -9.80 -2.08 13.68
CA MET A 108 -8.48 -2.61 13.33
C MET A 108 -8.47 -4.14 13.38
N LEU A 109 -9.11 -4.72 14.40
CA LEU A 109 -9.27 -6.17 14.51
C LEU A 109 -10.05 -6.75 13.32
N ALA A 110 -11.15 -6.11 12.91
CA ALA A 110 -11.94 -6.56 11.77
C ALA A 110 -11.12 -6.58 10.46
N TRP A 111 -10.32 -5.54 10.21
CA TRP A 111 -9.43 -5.50 9.05
C TRP A 111 -8.30 -6.51 9.12
N LEU A 112 -7.73 -6.75 10.30
CA LEU A 112 -6.72 -7.79 10.49
C LEU A 112 -7.28 -9.19 10.21
N VAL A 113 -8.49 -9.47 10.70
CA VAL A 113 -9.18 -10.74 10.44
C VAL A 113 -9.48 -10.89 8.95
N ALA A 114 -9.96 -9.84 8.28
CA ALA A 114 -10.19 -9.87 6.84
C ALA A 114 -8.90 -10.14 6.06
N ALA A 115 -7.80 -9.47 6.41
CA ALA A 115 -6.49 -9.69 5.79
C ALA A 115 -6.00 -11.12 6.00
N LEU A 116 -6.16 -11.68 7.21
CA LEU A 116 -5.78 -13.04 7.54
C LEU A 116 -6.59 -14.08 6.74
N VAL A 117 -7.91 -13.90 6.64
CA VAL A 117 -8.78 -14.79 5.86
C VAL A 117 -8.39 -14.76 4.38
N CYS A 118 -8.19 -13.57 3.80
CA CYS A 118 -7.72 -13.42 2.43
C CYS A 118 -6.36 -14.10 2.21
N PHE A 119 -5.43 -13.94 3.16
CA PHE A 119 -4.12 -14.59 3.09
C PHE A 119 -4.22 -16.11 3.12
N VAL A 120 -4.99 -16.69 4.05
CA VAL A 120 -5.15 -18.16 4.15
C VAL A 120 -5.80 -18.72 2.90
N ILE A 121 -6.91 -18.14 2.43
CA ILE A 121 -7.60 -18.58 1.21
C ILE A 121 -6.67 -18.45 0.00
N GLY A 122 -5.94 -17.34 -0.11
CA GLY A 122 -4.95 -17.12 -1.16
C GLY A 122 -3.89 -18.23 -1.20
N ASN A 123 -3.35 -18.63 -0.04
CA ASN A 123 -2.37 -19.73 0.04
C ASN A 123 -2.95 -21.07 -0.43
N PHE A 124 -4.20 -21.41 -0.09
CA PHE A 124 -4.85 -22.62 -0.59
C PHE A 124 -4.97 -22.63 -2.12
N LEU A 125 -5.34 -21.50 -2.72
CA LEU A 125 -5.41 -21.36 -4.17
C LEU A 125 -4.03 -21.48 -4.83
N VAL A 126 -2.98 -20.98 -4.18
CA VAL A 126 -1.60 -21.15 -4.64
C VAL A 126 -1.16 -22.60 -4.62
N ILE A 127 -1.43 -23.33 -3.53
CA ILE A 127 -1.13 -24.77 -3.44
C ILE A 127 -1.83 -25.52 -4.57
N ALA A 128 -3.13 -25.29 -4.76
CA ALA A 128 -3.90 -25.92 -5.84
C ALA A 128 -3.38 -25.55 -7.24
N ALA A 129 -2.90 -24.32 -7.43
CA ALA A 129 -2.27 -23.89 -8.69
C ALA A 129 -0.91 -24.57 -8.92
N LEU A 130 -0.12 -24.79 -7.86
CA LEU A 130 1.18 -25.46 -7.93
C LEU A 130 1.05 -26.96 -8.24
N GLU A 131 -0.05 -27.61 -7.85
CA GLU A 131 -0.31 -29.01 -8.22
C GLU A 131 -0.52 -29.20 -9.73
N LYS A 132 -1.08 -28.20 -10.41
CA LYS A 132 -1.43 -28.28 -11.84
C LYS A 132 -0.43 -27.58 -12.75
N GLY A 133 0.29 -26.58 -12.24
CA GLY A 133 1.09 -25.65 -13.03
C GLY A 133 2.60 -25.79 -12.82
N LYS A 134 3.37 -25.23 -13.75
CA LYS A 134 4.82 -25.04 -13.55
C LYS A 134 5.04 -24.03 -12.43
N VAL A 135 5.88 -24.41 -11.47
CA VAL A 135 6.21 -23.62 -10.28
C VAL A 135 6.71 -22.20 -10.60
N ALA A 136 7.50 -22.05 -11.66
CA ALA A 136 7.99 -20.75 -12.11
C ALA A 136 6.85 -19.85 -12.64
N LEU A 137 5.92 -20.44 -13.39
CA LEU A 137 4.76 -19.76 -13.96
C LEU A 137 3.82 -19.24 -12.87
N VAL A 138 3.48 -20.09 -11.90
CA VAL A 138 2.60 -19.72 -10.78
C VAL A 138 3.20 -18.57 -9.96
N SER A 139 4.52 -18.59 -9.74
CA SER A 139 5.20 -17.48 -9.05
C SER A 139 5.28 -16.19 -9.86
N ALA A 140 5.46 -16.28 -11.17
CA ALA A 140 5.41 -15.11 -12.04
C ALA A 140 4.01 -14.45 -11.97
N VAL A 141 2.94 -15.26 -12.05
CA VAL A 141 1.56 -14.78 -11.91
C VAL A 141 1.30 -14.18 -10.53
N LEU A 142 1.82 -14.78 -9.47
CA LEU A 142 1.73 -14.20 -8.13
C LEU A 142 2.42 -12.83 -8.03
N GLY A 143 3.48 -12.60 -8.81
CA GLY A 143 4.13 -11.29 -8.92
C GLY A 143 3.20 -10.18 -9.41
N LEU A 144 2.21 -10.49 -10.25
CA LEU A 144 1.20 -9.53 -10.72
C LEU A 144 0.29 -9.01 -9.60
N SER A 145 0.26 -9.66 -8.43
CA SER A 145 -0.49 -9.14 -7.27
C SER A 145 -0.05 -7.73 -6.85
N THR A 146 1.23 -7.39 -7.03
CA THR A 146 1.77 -6.05 -6.76
C THR A 146 1.15 -4.99 -7.67
N VAL A 147 0.91 -5.32 -8.94
CA VAL A 147 0.24 -4.43 -9.90
C VAL A 147 -1.23 -4.25 -9.54
N VAL A 148 -1.92 -5.35 -9.19
CA VAL A 148 -3.32 -5.29 -8.75
C VAL A 148 -3.44 -4.42 -7.49
N LEU A 149 -2.51 -4.56 -6.55
CA LEU A 149 -2.47 -3.74 -5.33
C LEU A 149 -2.22 -2.27 -5.65
N ALA A 150 -1.29 -1.95 -6.55
CA ALA A 150 -1.04 -0.58 -6.99
C ALA A 150 -2.29 0.06 -7.64
N LEU A 151 -2.99 -0.68 -8.50
CA LEU A 151 -4.24 -0.20 -9.11
C LEU A 151 -5.37 -0.04 -8.07
N ALA A 152 -5.46 -0.96 -7.11
CA ALA A 152 -6.40 -0.84 -6.01
C ALA A 152 -6.08 0.37 -5.12
N SER A 153 -4.80 0.67 -4.88
CA SER A 153 -4.41 1.81 -4.07
C SER A 153 -4.80 3.15 -4.70
N MET A 154 -4.73 3.28 -6.04
CA MET A 154 -5.28 4.46 -6.73
C MET A 154 -6.76 4.68 -6.41
N LYS A 155 -7.55 3.60 -6.39
CA LYS A 155 -9.00 3.68 -6.22
C LYS A 155 -9.42 3.86 -4.76
N PHE A 156 -8.76 3.16 -3.83
CA PHE A 156 -9.18 3.08 -2.44
C PHE A 156 -8.38 4.00 -1.51
N LEU A 157 -7.10 4.24 -1.80
CA LEU A 157 -6.20 5.07 -1.00
C LEU A 157 -6.00 6.46 -1.62
N GLY A 158 -6.39 6.67 -2.88
CA GLY A 158 -6.25 7.95 -3.57
C GLY A 158 -4.83 8.22 -4.05
N ASP A 159 -4.00 7.18 -4.14
CA ASP A 159 -2.63 7.31 -4.64
C ASP A 159 -2.64 7.77 -6.11
N SER A 160 -1.68 8.62 -6.46
CA SER A 160 -1.48 9.07 -7.83
C SER A 160 -0.09 8.65 -8.31
N PHE A 161 -0.05 8.02 -9.49
CA PHE A 161 1.19 7.62 -10.13
C PHE A 161 1.59 8.65 -11.17
N SER A 162 2.88 8.96 -11.20
CA SER A 162 3.49 9.69 -12.30
C SER A 162 3.42 8.87 -13.60
N PRO A 163 3.43 9.52 -14.78
CA PRO A 163 3.46 8.81 -16.06
C PRO A 163 4.62 7.82 -16.19
N LYS A 164 5.76 8.10 -15.53
CA LYS A 164 6.93 7.22 -15.54
C LYS A 164 6.68 5.92 -14.78
N GLU A 165 6.04 6.01 -13.61
CA GLU A 165 5.68 4.84 -12.79
C GLU A 165 4.60 3.99 -13.49
N ALA A 166 3.63 4.63 -14.16
CA ALA A 166 2.62 3.93 -14.95
C ALA A 166 3.24 3.12 -16.10
N VAL A 167 4.23 3.69 -16.81
CA VAL A 167 4.98 2.96 -17.85
C VAL A 167 5.78 1.81 -17.25
N ALA A 168 6.39 2.00 -16.07
CA ALA A 168 7.12 0.94 -15.39
C ALA A 168 6.19 -0.23 -14.98
N LEU A 169 5.00 0.06 -14.46
CA LEU A 169 3.97 -0.93 -14.16
C LEU A 169 3.53 -1.69 -15.41
N LEU A 170 3.31 -0.98 -16.53
CA LEU A 170 2.92 -1.61 -17.80
C LEU A 170 4.02 -2.56 -18.32
N LEU A 171 5.28 -2.14 -18.27
CA LEU A 171 6.42 -2.98 -18.63
C LEU A 171 6.53 -4.22 -17.72
N ALA A 172 6.29 -4.07 -16.42
CA ALA A 172 6.28 -5.19 -15.48
C ALA A 172 5.18 -6.20 -15.83
N VAL A 173 3.96 -5.73 -16.16
CA VAL A 173 2.87 -6.60 -16.62
C VAL A 173 3.24 -7.32 -17.90
N CYS A 174 3.75 -6.61 -18.92
CA CYS A 174 4.18 -7.21 -20.18
C CYS A 174 5.26 -8.28 -19.97
N SER A 175 6.24 -8.04 -19.09
CA SER A 175 7.29 -9.01 -18.78
C SER A 175 6.72 -10.30 -18.18
N VAL A 176 5.73 -10.20 -17.29
CA VAL A 176 5.09 -11.39 -16.70
C VAL A 176 4.23 -12.12 -17.73
N LEU A 177 3.48 -11.38 -18.56
CA LEU A 177 2.66 -11.97 -19.62
C LEU A 177 3.51 -12.73 -20.65
N LEU A 178 4.65 -12.17 -21.08
CA LEU A 178 5.57 -12.83 -22.00
C LEU A 178 6.19 -14.10 -21.40
N LEU A 179 6.45 -14.12 -20.09
CA LEU A 179 6.91 -15.31 -19.39
C LEU A 179 5.78 -16.36 -19.25
N ALA A 180 4.53 -15.91 -19.29
CA ALA A 180 3.36 -16.76 -19.07
C ALA A 180 2.77 -17.42 -20.33
N LEU A 181 3.09 -16.87 -21.50
CA LEU A 181 2.74 -17.40 -22.83
C LEU A 181 3.70 -18.51 -23.25
#